data_AF-A0A1J5VE04-F1
#
_entry.id   AF-A0A1J5VE04-F1
#
_cell.length_a   1.000
_cell.length_b   1.000
_cell.length_c   1.000
_cell.angle_alpha   90.00
_cell.angle_beta   90.00
_cell.angle_gamma   90.00
#
_symmetry.space_group_name_H-M   'P 1'
#
loop_
_entity.id
_entity.type
_entity.pdbx_description
1 polymer ?
#
loop_
_entity_poly.entity_id
_entity_poly.type
_entity_poly.pdbx_seq_one_letter_code
_entity_poly.pdbx_strand_id
1 'polypeptide(L)' 'MAALDTTPTAARRLQELGLRPGQRVSIMQSTAGGGRVVKVATSRYALSADALRGIKVSVA' A
#
# COMPACT_ATOMS: atom_id res chain seq x y z
N MET A 1 -12.33 21.40 -23.30
CA MET A 1 -11.10 20.59 -23.22
C MET A 1 -11.22 19.72 -21.96
N ALA A 2 -11.53 18.43 -22.10
CA ALA A 2 -11.70 17.55 -20.94
C ALA A 2 -10.34 17.25 -20.32
N ALA A 3 -10.19 17.45 -19.01
CA ALA A 3 -8.96 17.11 -18.30
C ALA A 3 -8.75 15.59 -18.36
N LEU A 4 -7.57 15.16 -18.79
CA LEU A 4 -7.18 13.74 -18.69
C LEU A 4 -7.08 13.39 -17.21
N ASP A 5 -7.80 12.35 -16.77
CA ASP A 5 -7.63 11.82 -15.43
C ASP A 5 -6.28 11.11 -15.34
N THR A 6 -5.27 11.84 -14.87
CA THR A 6 -3.90 11.34 -14.71
C THR A 6 -3.69 10.61 -13.40
N THR A 7 -4.75 10.42 -12.60
CA THR A 7 -4.65 9.80 -11.29
C THR A 7 -4.22 8.35 -11.45
N PRO A 8 -3.03 7.96 -10.95
CA PRO A 8 -2.61 6.57 -11.02
C PRO A 8 -3.56 5.71 -10.19
N THR A 9 -3.92 4.53 -10.72
CA THR A 9 -4.69 3.57 -9.93
C THR A 9 -3.93 3.19 -8.67
N ALA A 10 -4.65 2.86 -7.59
CA ALA A 10 -4.04 2.44 -6.34
C ALA A 10 -3.06 1.27 -6.55
N ALA A 11 -3.41 0.30 -7.40
CA ALA A 11 -2.54 -0.83 -7.73
C ALA A 11 -1.22 -0.39 -8.39
N ARG A 12 -1.27 0.55 -9.35
CA ARG A 12 -0.06 1.10 -9.97
C ARG A 12 0.80 1.83 -8.94
N ARG A 13 0.18 2.66 -8.10
CA ARG A 13 0.91 3.41 -7.08
C ARG A 13 1.60 2.50 -6.07
N LEU A 14 0.94 1.42 -5.64
CA LEU A 14 1.53 0.43 -4.74
C LEU A 14 2.78 -0.22 -5.38
N GLN A 15 2.71 -0.60 -6.66
CA GLN A 15 3.85 -1.18 -7.37
C GLN A 15 5.03 -0.21 -7.49
N GLU A 16 4.77 1.08 -7.78
CA GLU A 16 5.80 2.13 -7.81
C GLU A 16 6.47 2.32 -6.44
N LEU A 17 5.74 2.10 -5.35
CA LEU A 17 6.27 2.12 -3.97
C LEU A 17 6.93 0.79 -3.55
N GLY A 18 6.99 -0.19 -4.46
CA GLY A 18 7.58 -1.51 -4.23
C GLY A 18 6.64 -2.55 -3.63
N LEU A 19 5.38 -2.20 -3.34
CA LEU A 19 4.32 -3.11 -2.87
C LEU A 19 3.75 -3.90 -4.06
N ARG A 20 4.42 -4.99 -4.41
CA ARG A 20 4.09 -5.87 -5.54
C ARG A 20 3.93 -7.33 -5.11
N PRO A 21 3.23 -8.18 -5.89
CA PRO A 21 3.14 -9.61 -5.60
C PRO A 21 4.50 -10.25 -5.34
N GLY A 22 4.59 -11.09 -4.30
CA GLY A 22 5.84 -11.75 -3.87
C GLY A 22 6.77 -10.88 -3.00
N GLN A 23 6.49 -9.59 -2.82
CA GLN A 23 7.27 -8.74 -1.92
C GLN A 23 6.96 -9.07 -0.45
N ARG A 24 8.00 -9.30 0.35
CA ARG A 24 7.85 -9.38 1.81
C ARG A 24 7.66 -7.98 2.39
N VAL A 25 6.73 -7.90 3.32
CA VAL A 25 6.38 -6.69 4.06
C VAL A 25 6.29 -7.01 5.54
N SER A 26 6.55 -6.02 6.38
CA SER A 26 6.40 -6.16 7.83
C SER A 26 5.46 -5.09 8.36
N ILE A 27 4.47 -5.49 9.14
CA ILE A 27 3.62 -4.54 9.87
C ILE A 27 4.44 -4.00 11.04
N MET A 28 4.65 -2.68 11.06
CA MET A 28 5.40 -2.01 12.12
C MET A 28 4.46 -1.51 13.22
N GLN A 29 3.30 -0.98 12.85
CA GLN A 29 2.37 -0.36 13.77
C GLN A 29 0.92 -0.40 13.25
N SER A 30 -0.02 -0.56 14.17
CA SER A 30 -1.44 -0.31 13.97
C SER A 30 -1.78 1.16 14.23
N THR A 31 -2.55 1.78 13.33
CA THR A 31 -3.04 3.16 13.54
C THR A 31 -4.47 3.14 14.09
N ALA A 32 -4.86 4.21 14.79
CA ALA A 32 -6.18 4.31 15.44
C ALA A 32 -7.34 4.17 14.44
N GLY A 33 -7.18 4.68 13.21
CA GLY A 33 -8.16 4.57 12.12
C GLY A 33 -8.20 3.20 11.43
N GLY A 34 -7.59 2.16 12.00
CA GLY A 34 -7.54 0.81 11.43
C GLY A 34 -6.52 0.61 10.31
N GLY A 35 -5.76 1.66 9.97
CA GLY A 35 -4.64 1.57 9.04
C GLY A 35 -3.43 0.86 9.63
N ARG A 36 -2.38 0.70 8.81
CA ARG A 36 -1.12 0.06 9.20
C ARG A 36 0.06 0.86 8.66
N VAL A 37 1.10 1.01 9.49
CA VAL A 37 2.41 1.40 9.01
C VAL A 37 3.13 0.12 8.61
N VAL A 38 3.46 0.01 7.33
CA VAL A 38 4.14 -1.16 6.76
C VAL A 38 5.56 -0.80 6.32
N LYS A 39 6.51 -1.67 6.63
CA LYS A 39 7.88 -1.60 6.12
C LYS A 39 8.01 -2.44 4.86
N VAL A 40 8.56 -1.84 3.82
CA VAL A 40 8.82 -2.46 2.51
C VAL A 40 10.27 -2.14 2.15
N ALA A 41 11.12 -3.17 2.08
CA ALA A 41 12.56 -2.98 1.98
C ALA A 41 13.08 -2.00 3.07
N THR A 42 13.62 -0.85 2.69
CA THR A 42 14.12 0.21 3.58
C THR A 42 13.08 1.28 3.92
N SER A 43 11.96 1.32 3.20
CA SER A 43 10.93 2.36 3.29
C SER A 43 9.80 1.98 4.25
N ARG A 44 9.10 2.99 4.77
CA ARG A 44 7.90 2.84 5.59
C ARG A 44 6.75 3.63 4.99
N TYR A 45 5.58 3.00 4.89
CA TYR A 45 4.38 3.61 4.33
C TYR A 45 3.22 3.47 5.30
N ALA A 46 2.46 4.55 5.49
CA ALA A 46 1.18 4.52 6.18
C ALA A 46 0.09 4.18 5.17
N LEU A 47 -0.59 3.06 5.38
CA LEU A 47 -1.73 2.62 4.58
C LEU A 47 -3.02 2.82 5.37
N SER A 48 -4.02 3.42 4.72
CA SER A 48 -5.36 3.58 5.28
C SER A 48 -6.07 2.23 5.36
N ALA A 49 -7.10 2.16 6.21
CA ALA A 49 -7.97 0.98 6.27
C ALA A 49 -8.59 0.65 4.91
N ASP A 50 -8.96 1.67 4.12
CA ASP A 50 -9.52 1.50 2.79
C ASP A 50 -8.53 0.88 1.80
N ALA A 51 -7.30 1.41 1.74
CA ALA A 51 -6.25 0.85 0.88
C ALA A 51 -5.94 -0.60 1.24
N LEU A 52 -5.95 -0.94 2.54
CA LEU A 52 -5.70 -2.31 3.01
C LEU A 52 -6.76 -3.31 2.56
N ARG A 53 -8.03 -2.90 2.34
CA ARG A 53 -9.08 -3.79 1.84
C ARG A 53 -8.78 -4.35 0.44
N GLY A 54 -7.99 -3.62 -0.35
CA GLY A 54 -7.58 -4.01 -1.70
C GLY A 54 -6.31 -4.87 -1.74
N ILE A 55 -5.64 -5.12 -0.61
CA ILE A 55 -4.33 -5.78 -0.57
C ILE A 55 -4.48 -7.17 0.05
N LYS A 56 -4.13 -8.20 -0.74
CA LYS A 56 -4.04 -9.59 -0.25
C LYS A 56 -2.63 -9.88 0.20
N VAL A 57 -2.50 -10.50 1.37
CA VAL A 57 -1.22 -10.94 1.94
C VAL A 57 -1.35 -12.38 2.45
N SER A 58 -0.27 -13.13 2.40
CA SER A 58 -0.13 -14.42 3.08
C SER A 58 0.90 -14.30 4.20
N VAL A 59 0.72 -15.08 5.25
CA VAL A 59 1.77 -15.26 6.27
C VAL A 59 2.93 -16.05 5.66
N ALA A 60 4.16 -15.66 6.02
CA ALA A 60 5.38 -16.35 5.61
C ALA A 60 5.70 -17.49 6.57
#